data_AF-A0A7X9IVA5-F1
#
_entry.id   AF-A0A7X9IVA5-F1
#
_cell.length_a   1.000
_cell.length_b   1.000
_cell.length_c   1.000
_cell.angle_alpha   90.00
_cell.angle_beta   90.00
_cell.angle_gamma   90.00
#
_symmetry.space_group_name_H-M   'P 1'
#
loop_
_entity.id
_entity.type
_entity.pdbx_description
1 polymer ?
#
loop_
_entity_poly.entity_id
_entity_poly.type
_entity_poly.pdbx_seq_one_letter_code
_entity_poly.pdbx_strand_id
1 'polypeptide(L)'
;MQELSLHLLDLLENAVRAGARTILVSIDEDPARDRLVLSVEDDGSGFPEPAERVLDPFFTTKEGKRTGLGLSLLRTAAEQAGGGLRLGRSSLGGALVVAELRLGHVDRMPLGDLPGTLFAMACTHPELVLQCRVRSAAGERRAVSWEAGEDGSDAARGGWVAARRFAERVREDLRELQVTA
;
A
#
# COMPACT_ATOMS: atom_id res chain seq x y z
N MET A 1 1.75 -13.93 12.92
CA MET A 1 0.51 -13.34 12.37
C MET A 1 0.91 -12.60 11.11
N GLN A 2 0.24 -12.80 9.97
CA GLN A 2 0.51 -12.00 8.77
C GLN A 2 -0.08 -10.60 8.97
N GLU A 3 0.64 -9.57 8.55
CA GLU A 3 0.25 -8.16 8.70
C GLU A 3 -0.04 -7.54 7.33
N LEU A 4 -0.94 -6.56 7.29
CA LEU A 4 -1.23 -5.79 6.06
C LEU A 4 0.01 -5.03 5.56
N SER A 5 0.91 -4.62 6.45
CA SER A 5 2.21 -4.00 6.13
C SER A 5 3.06 -4.84 5.17
N LEU A 6 3.10 -6.16 5.34
CA LEU A 6 3.86 -7.07 4.48
C LEU A 6 3.23 -7.19 3.09
N HIS A 7 1.91 -7.26 3.02
CA HIS A 7 1.21 -7.23 1.75
C HIS A 7 1.36 -5.88 1.06
N LEU A 8 1.34 -4.77 1.81
CA LEU A 8 1.63 -3.45 1.26
C LEU A 8 3.02 -3.41 0.63
N LEU A 9 4.06 -3.92 1.30
CA LEU A 9 5.40 -3.98 0.74
C LEU A 9 5.42 -4.72 -0.62
N ASP A 10 4.76 -5.87 -0.70
CA ASP A 10 4.64 -6.62 -1.95
C ASP A 10 3.94 -5.81 -3.07
N LEU A 11 2.90 -5.04 -2.74
CA LEU A 11 2.20 -4.18 -3.69
C LEU A 11 3.09 -3.04 -4.19
N LEU A 12 3.80 -2.36 -3.28
CA LEU A 12 4.70 -1.27 -3.62
C LEU A 12 5.86 -1.75 -4.51
N GLU A 13 6.45 -2.89 -4.18
CA GLU A 13 7.48 -3.56 -5.00
C GLU A 13 6.96 -3.95 -6.39
N ASN A 14 5.71 -4.37 -6.50
CA ASN A 14 5.11 -4.67 -7.80
C ASN A 14 4.91 -3.39 -8.64
N ALA A 15 4.47 -2.29 -8.03
CA ALA A 15 4.34 -1.00 -8.71
C ALA A 15 5.70 -0.48 -9.22
N VAL A 16 6.75 -0.55 -8.40
CA VAL A 16 8.12 -0.20 -8.82
C VAL A 16 8.55 -1.03 -10.04
N ARG A 17 8.35 -2.36 -9.99
CA ARG A 17 8.69 -3.25 -11.12
C ARG A 17 7.87 -2.95 -12.38
N ALA A 18 6.64 -2.46 -12.21
CA ALA A 18 5.79 -2.03 -13.30
C ALA A 18 6.23 -0.68 -13.91
N GLY A 19 7.28 -0.05 -13.36
CA GLY A 19 7.85 1.21 -13.83
C GLY A 19 7.18 2.44 -13.20
N ALA A 20 6.42 2.29 -12.11
CA ALA A 20 5.76 3.40 -11.45
C ALA A 20 6.77 4.40 -10.88
N ARG A 21 6.41 5.68 -10.96
CA ARG A 21 7.09 6.82 -10.34
C ARG A 21 6.26 7.44 -9.24
N THR A 22 4.94 7.34 -9.35
CA THR A 22 3.99 7.85 -8.36
C THR A 22 3.18 6.70 -7.81
N ILE A 23 3.14 6.57 -6.49
CA ILE A 23 2.32 5.57 -5.82
C ILE A 23 1.49 6.24 -4.74
N LEU A 24 0.18 6.02 -4.77
CA LEU A 24 -0.78 6.46 -3.76
C LEU A 24 -1.27 5.27 -2.95
N VAL A 25 -0.96 5.28 -1.66
CA VAL A 25 -1.52 4.37 -0.66
C VAL A 25 -2.68 5.08 0.04
N SER A 26 -3.84 4.42 0.13
CA SER A 26 -4.98 4.92 0.89
C SER A 26 -5.46 3.90 1.91
N ILE A 27 -5.73 4.37 3.12
CA ILE A 27 -6.27 3.60 4.24
C ILE A 27 -7.58 4.26 4.64
N ASP A 28 -8.67 3.51 4.56
CA ASP A 28 -10.01 3.97 4.92
C ASP A 28 -10.62 3.07 5.96
N GLU A 29 -10.89 3.62 7.14
CA GLU A 29 -11.61 2.94 8.19
C GLU A 29 -13.02 3.50 8.36
N ASP A 30 -14.01 2.62 8.34
CA ASP A 30 -15.42 2.93 8.51
C ASP A 30 -16.08 1.93 9.49
N PRO A 31 -15.94 2.16 10.81
CA PRO A 31 -16.51 1.32 11.86
C PRO A 31 -18.04 1.23 11.80
N ALA A 32 -18.72 2.28 11.34
CA ALA A 32 -20.17 2.28 11.19
C ALA A 32 -20.64 1.26 10.14
N ARG A 33 -19.78 0.93 9.17
CA ARG A 33 -20.02 -0.11 8.17
C ARG A 33 -19.18 -1.37 8.38
N ASP A 34 -18.51 -1.49 9.52
CA ASP A 34 -17.62 -2.62 9.84
C ASP A 34 -16.59 -2.87 8.72
N ARG A 35 -15.97 -1.81 8.17
CA ARG A 35 -15.14 -1.89 6.96
C ARG A 35 -13.79 -1.21 7.12
N LEU A 36 -12.74 -1.91 6.70
CA LEU A 36 -11.38 -1.38 6.48
C LEU A 36 -11.01 -1.58 5.01
N VAL A 37 -10.53 -0.54 4.35
CA VAL A 37 -10.05 -0.60 2.97
C VAL A 37 -8.61 -0.12 2.90
N LEU A 38 -7.73 -0.97 2.38
CA LEU A 38 -6.38 -0.62 1.96
C LEU A 38 -6.34 -0.62 0.43
N SER A 39 -5.94 0.49 -0.18
CA SER A 39 -5.75 0.55 -1.63
C SER A 39 -4.39 1.10 -2.03
N VAL A 40 -3.87 0.59 -3.14
CA VAL A 40 -2.64 1.05 -3.78
C VAL A 40 -2.96 1.39 -5.22
N GLU A 41 -2.60 2.60 -5.61
CA GLU A 41 -2.70 3.14 -6.96
C GLU A 41 -1.31 3.51 -7.46
N ASP A 42 -1.00 3.21 -8.72
CA ASP A 42 0.26 3.60 -9.35
C ASP A 42 0.10 4.13 -10.78
N ASP A 43 1.14 4.79 -11.29
CA ASP A 43 1.26 5.29 -12.67
C ASP A 43 2.12 4.37 -13.57
N GLY A 44 2.30 3.10 -13.17
CA GLY A 44 3.07 2.12 -13.93
C GLY A 44 2.31 1.55 -15.14
N SER A 45 2.84 0.43 -15.66
CA SER A 45 2.25 -0.27 -16.82
C SER A 45 0.90 -0.95 -16.58
N GLY A 46 0.43 -1.02 -15.33
CA GLY A 46 -0.84 -1.65 -14.97
C GLY A 46 -0.78 -3.18 -14.93
N PHE A 47 -1.94 -3.83 -15.00
CA PHE A 47 -2.05 -5.29 -15.03
C PHE A 47 -1.96 -5.85 -16.46
N PRO A 48 -1.39 -7.05 -16.64
CA PRO A 48 -1.54 -7.78 -17.89
C PRO A 48 -3.00 -8.17 -18.11
N GLU A 49 -3.46 -8.18 -19.36
CA GLU A 49 -4.82 -8.58 -19.72
C GLU A 49 -4.94 -10.11 -19.90
N PRO A 50 -5.96 -10.77 -19.31
CA PRO A 50 -6.89 -10.24 -18.31
C PRO A 50 -6.24 -10.12 -16.92
N ALA A 51 -6.58 -9.04 -16.19
CA ALA A 51 -5.99 -8.73 -14.89
C ALA A 51 -6.16 -9.86 -13.85
N GLU A 52 -7.23 -10.64 -13.94
CA GLU A 52 -7.51 -11.77 -13.06
C GLU A 52 -6.39 -12.82 -13.04
N ARG A 53 -5.57 -12.89 -14.10
CA ARG A 53 -4.42 -13.79 -14.14
C ARG A 53 -3.40 -13.51 -13.05
N VAL A 54 -3.25 -12.26 -12.59
CA VAL A 54 -2.31 -11.94 -11.50
C VAL A 54 -2.77 -12.46 -10.13
N LEU A 55 -3.99 -12.99 -10.03
CA LEU A 55 -4.54 -13.61 -8.84
C LEU A 55 -4.31 -15.13 -8.80
N ASP A 56 -3.81 -15.73 -9.87
CA ASP A 56 -3.44 -17.14 -9.90
C ASP A 56 -2.15 -17.35 -9.07
N PRO A 57 -2.18 -18.18 -8.00
CA PRO A 57 -1.03 -18.43 -7.13
C PRO A 57 0.28 -18.84 -7.85
N PHE A 58 0.16 -19.41 -9.06
CA PHE A 58 1.28 -19.89 -9.85
C PHE A 58 1.62 -18.99 -11.04
N PHE A 59 0.83 -17.95 -11.30
CA PHE A 59 1.11 -16.99 -12.35
C PHE A 59 2.08 -15.92 -11.87
N THR A 60 3.19 -15.75 -12.59
CA THR A 60 4.19 -14.73 -12.28
C THR A 60 4.86 -14.27 -13.57
N THR A 61 5.06 -12.97 -13.71
CA THR A 61 5.90 -12.37 -14.77
C THR A 61 7.35 -12.18 -14.30
N LYS A 62 7.69 -12.61 -13.08
CA LYS A 62 9.02 -12.47 -12.48
C LYS A 62 9.92 -13.63 -12.89
N GLU A 63 10.99 -13.36 -13.64
CA GLU A 63 12.01 -14.37 -13.97
C GLU A 63 12.71 -14.86 -12.68
N GLY A 64 12.82 -16.19 -12.50
CA GLY A 64 13.50 -16.82 -11.37
C GLY A 64 12.69 -16.98 -10.07
N LYS A 65 11.53 -16.34 -9.92
CA LYS A 65 10.59 -16.56 -8.79
C LYS A 65 9.45 -17.45 -9.25
N ARG A 66 9.21 -18.60 -8.59
CA ARG A 66 8.22 -19.61 -9.03
C ARG A 66 6.78 -19.37 -8.57
N THR A 67 6.54 -18.44 -7.64
CA THR A 67 5.26 -18.38 -6.95
C THR A 67 4.79 -16.92 -6.90
N GLY A 68 3.84 -16.55 -7.77
CA GLY A 68 3.25 -15.20 -7.83
C GLY A 68 2.30 -14.91 -6.68
N LEU A 69 2.66 -15.32 -5.45
CA LEU A 69 1.72 -15.51 -4.36
C LEU A 69 1.21 -14.22 -3.72
N GLY A 70 1.87 -13.07 -3.93
CA GLY A 70 1.59 -11.86 -3.15
C GLY A 70 0.12 -11.42 -3.22
N LEU A 71 -0.42 -11.26 -4.43
CA LEU A 71 -1.81 -10.85 -4.63
C LEU A 71 -2.81 -11.97 -4.34
N SER A 72 -2.47 -13.23 -4.64
CA SER A 72 -3.35 -14.37 -4.33
C SER A 72 -3.51 -14.59 -2.82
N LEU A 73 -2.43 -14.40 -2.05
CA LEU A 73 -2.44 -14.48 -0.59
C LEU A 73 -3.24 -13.32 0.01
N LEU A 74 -3.01 -12.09 -0.46
CA LEU A 74 -3.78 -10.93 -0.01
C LEU A 74 -5.28 -11.12 -0.30
N ARG A 75 -5.64 -11.64 -1.48
CA ARG A 75 -7.02 -11.99 -1.82
C ARG A 75 -7.61 -12.98 -0.83
N THR A 76 -6.92 -14.10 -0.61
CA THR A 76 -7.37 -15.15 0.30
C THR A 76 -7.58 -14.62 1.71
N ALA A 77 -6.64 -13.82 2.21
CA ALA A 77 -6.73 -13.23 3.55
C ALA A 77 -7.87 -12.21 3.66
N ALA A 78 -8.09 -11.38 2.63
CA ALA A 78 -9.21 -10.45 2.58
C ALA A 78 -10.57 -11.17 2.55
N GLU A 79 -10.70 -12.22 1.74
CA GLU A 79 -11.90 -13.07 1.68
C GLU A 79 -12.16 -13.79 3.01
N GLN A 80 -11.11 -14.32 3.65
CA GLN A 80 -11.19 -14.93 4.98
C GLN A 80 -11.61 -13.93 6.07
N ALA A 81 -11.23 -12.66 5.93
CA ALA A 81 -11.66 -11.58 6.82
C ALA A 81 -13.06 -11.02 6.47
N GLY A 82 -13.83 -11.72 5.63
CA GLY A 82 -15.20 -11.35 5.26
C GLY A 82 -15.29 -10.18 4.28
N GLY A 83 -14.20 -9.81 3.61
CA GLY A 83 -14.16 -8.79 2.56
C GLY A 83 -13.72 -9.38 1.22
N GLY A 84 -12.77 -8.75 0.53
CA GLY A 84 -12.31 -9.21 -0.78
C GLY A 84 -11.23 -8.33 -1.41
N LEU A 85 -10.77 -8.73 -2.60
CA LEU A 85 -9.76 -8.00 -3.37
C LEU A 85 -10.30 -7.62 -4.74
N ARG A 86 -10.18 -6.34 -5.11
CA ARG A 86 -10.52 -5.82 -6.43
C ARG A 86 -9.29 -5.26 -7.12
N LEU A 87 -9.13 -5.63 -8.38
CA LEU A 87 -8.13 -5.06 -9.28
C LEU A 87 -8.81 -4.10 -10.26
N GLY A 88 -8.07 -3.10 -10.72
CA GLY A 88 -8.56 -2.19 -11.74
C GLY A 88 -7.45 -1.30 -12.29
N ARG A 89 -7.88 -0.29 -13.06
CA ARG A 89 -7.00 0.77 -13.55
C ARG A 89 -7.01 1.95 -12.57
N SER A 90 -5.82 2.43 -12.22
CA SER A 90 -5.67 3.62 -11.39
C SER A 90 -6.03 4.89 -12.15
N SER A 91 -6.51 5.87 -11.40
CA SER A 91 -6.64 7.27 -11.86
C SER A 91 -5.29 7.90 -12.25
N LEU A 92 -4.18 7.38 -11.74
CA LEU A 92 -2.81 7.76 -12.09
C LEU A 92 -2.34 7.16 -13.42
N GLY A 93 -3.08 6.20 -13.98
CA GLY A 93 -2.83 5.61 -15.30
C GLY A 93 -2.43 4.13 -15.28
N GLY A 94 -1.87 3.65 -14.16
CA GLY A 94 -1.38 2.28 -13.95
C GLY A 94 -2.34 1.38 -13.20
N ALA A 95 -1.85 0.63 -12.21
CA ALA A 95 -2.63 -0.39 -11.51
C ALA A 95 -3.38 0.16 -10.28
N LEU A 96 -4.58 -0.34 -10.04
CA LEU A 96 -5.34 -0.14 -8.80
C LEU A 96 -5.58 -1.49 -8.12
N VAL A 97 -5.15 -1.62 -6.87
CA VAL A 97 -5.47 -2.74 -5.98
C VAL A 97 -6.27 -2.22 -4.81
N VAL A 98 -7.39 -2.87 -4.50
CA VAL A 98 -8.24 -2.54 -3.34
C VAL A 98 -8.51 -3.80 -2.54
N ALA A 99 -7.96 -3.87 -1.33
CA ALA A 99 -8.25 -4.91 -0.35
C ALA A 99 -9.26 -4.35 0.67
N GLU A 100 -10.39 -5.02 0.79
CA GLU A 100 -11.43 -4.73 1.77
C GLU A 100 -11.46 -5.85 2.82
N LEU A 101 -11.55 -5.48 4.10
CA LEU A 101 -11.67 -6.39 5.23
C LEU A 101 -12.77 -5.89 6.17
N ARG A 102 -13.40 -6.81 6.92
CA ARG A 102 -14.31 -6.41 7.99
C ARG A 102 -13.54 -6.08 9.27
N LEU A 103 -13.86 -4.94 9.89
CA LEU A 103 -13.10 -4.44 11.05
C LEU A 103 -13.17 -5.37 12.26
N GLY A 104 -14.36 -5.88 12.56
CA GLY A 104 -14.61 -6.77 13.69
C GLY A 104 -14.29 -8.25 13.43
N HIS A 105 -13.75 -8.62 12.25
CA HIS A 105 -13.51 -10.02 11.92
C HIS A 105 -12.32 -10.61 12.69
N VAL A 106 -12.46 -11.84 13.19
CA VAL A 106 -11.42 -12.53 13.97
C VAL A 106 -10.15 -12.79 13.16
N ASP A 107 -10.32 -13.11 11.86
CA ASP A 107 -9.22 -13.33 10.92
C ASP A 107 -8.72 -12.04 10.24
N ARG A 108 -9.19 -10.86 10.67
CA ARG A 108 -8.67 -9.59 10.13
C ARG A 108 -7.18 -9.49 10.47
N MET A 109 -6.35 -9.35 9.43
CA MET A 109 -4.94 -9.05 9.60
C MET A 109 -4.77 -7.67 10.26
N PRO A 110 -3.90 -7.54 11.26
CA PRO A 110 -3.57 -6.23 11.82
C PRO A 110 -2.91 -5.35 10.75
N LEU A 111 -2.98 -4.04 10.94
CA LEU A 111 -2.34 -3.09 10.01
C LEU A 111 -0.82 -3.30 9.94
N GLY A 112 -0.19 -3.63 11.07
CA GLY A 112 1.26 -3.76 11.19
C GLY A 112 1.99 -2.42 11.08
N ASP A 113 3.29 -2.46 10.78
CA ASP A 113 4.11 -1.25 10.62
C ASP A 113 4.04 -0.68 9.18
N LEU A 114 2.88 -0.14 8.82
CA LEU A 114 2.70 0.60 7.55
C LEU A 114 3.67 1.80 7.43
N PRO A 115 3.86 2.62 8.48
CA PRO A 115 4.85 3.69 8.44
C PRO A 115 6.27 3.19 8.15
N GLY A 116 6.72 2.12 8.79
CA GLY A 116 8.03 1.52 8.54
C GLY A 116 8.17 0.95 7.13
N THR A 117 7.08 0.39 6.59
CA THR A 117 7.04 -0.08 5.19
C THR A 117 7.22 1.07 4.21
N LEU A 118 6.47 2.16 4.40
CA LEU A 118 6.56 3.38 3.59
C LEU A 118 7.94 4.05 3.72
N PHE A 119 8.51 4.06 4.93
CA PHE A 119 9.87 4.53 5.19
C PHE A 119 10.91 3.73 4.40
N ALA A 120 10.82 2.39 4.44
CA ALA A 120 11.73 1.52 3.71
C ALA A 120 11.66 1.77 2.21
N MET A 121 10.46 1.95 1.65
CA MET A 121 10.28 2.29 0.23
C MET A 121 10.89 3.65 -0.11
N ALA A 122 10.65 4.68 0.69
CA ALA A 122 11.23 6.01 0.49
C ALA A 122 12.78 6.00 0.51
N CYS A 123 13.39 5.17 1.37
CA CYS A 123 14.84 5.06 1.45
C CYS A 123 15.45 4.20 0.33
N THR A 124 14.76 3.15 -0.12
CA THR A 124 15.28 2.21 -1.12
C THR A 124 15.00 2.65 -2.56
N HIS A 125 13.96 3.47 -2.75
CA HIS A 125 13.52 3.99 -4.04
C HIS A 125 13.38 5.52 -3.94
N PRO A 126 14.50 6.26 -3.78
CA PRO A 126 14.52 7.72 -3.65
C PRO A 126 13.83 8.44 -4.82
N GLU A 127 13.68 7.76 -5.94
CA GLU A 127 13.13 8.29 -7.19
C GLU A 127 11.58 8.31 -7.23
N LEU A 128 10.91 7.68 -6.26
CA LEU A 128 9.45 7.65 -6.19
C LEU A 128 8.85 8.94 -5.60
N VAL A 129 7.60 9.18 -5.96
CA VAL A 129 6.66 10.05 -5.27
C VAL A 129 5.71 9.13 -4.50
N LEU A 130 5.83 9.08 -3.18
CA LEU A 130 4.96 8.26 -2.33
C LEU A 130 3.91 9.15 -1.67
N GLN A 131 2.65 8.83 -1.85
CA GLN A 131 1.54 9.52 -1.22
C GLN A 131 0.81 8.55 -0.29
N CYS A 132 0.48 9.01 0.91
CA CYS A 132 -0.33 8.27 1.85
C CYS A 132 -1.55 9.10 2.24
N ARG A 133 -2.74 8.51 2.13
CA ARG A 133 -4.01 9.10 2.55
C ARG A 133 -4.64 8.23 3.62
N VAL A 134 -5.03 8.83 4.72
CA VAL A 134 -5.77 8.15 5.79
C VAL A 134 -7.13 8.82 5.95
N ARG A 135 -8.19 8.01 6.01
CA ARG A 135 -9.56 8.45 6.26
C ARG A 135 -10.13 7.72 7.48
N SER A 136 -10.73 8.48 8.39
CA SER A 136 -11.37 7.96 9.61
C SER A 136 -12.88 7.78 9.46
N ALA A 137 -13.46 7.13 10.48
CA ALA A 137 -14.89 6.98 10.72
C ALA A 137 -15.68 8.30 10.63
N ALA A 138 -15.08 9.40 11.09
CA ALA A 138 -15.70 10.72 11.11
C ALA A 138 -15.69 11.41 9.73
N GLY A 139 -15.14 10.74 8.71
CA GLY A 139 -14.95 11.29 7.37
C GLY A 139 -13.76 12.26 7.27
N GLU A 140 -13.00 12.43 8.35
CA GLU A 140 -11.78 13.24 8.36
C GLU A 140 -10.73 12.58 7.46
N ARG A 141 -10.08 13.38 6.60
CA ARG A 141 -9.09 12.91 5.64
C ARG A 141 -7.79 13.65 5.86
N ARG A 142 -6.72 12.89 6.07
CA ARG A 142 -5.34 13.39 6.09
C ARG A 142 -4.59 12.81 4.90
N ALA A 143 -3.72 13.61 4.32
CA ALA A 143 -2.88 13.20 3.22
C ALA A 143 -1.49 13.79 3.45
N VAL A 144 -0.49 12.94 3.27
CA VAL A 144 0.92 13.31 3.36
C VAL A 144 1.62 12.71 2.14
N SER A 145 2.50 13.48 1.51
CA SER A 145 3.33 13.03 0.41
C SER A 145 4.80 13.08 0.80
N TRP A 146 5.56 12.23 0.14
CA TRP A 146 7.00 12.23 0.13
C TRP A 146 7.48 12.23 -1.32
N GLU A 147 8.43 13.12 -1.57
CA GLU A 147 9.14 13.30 -2.82
C GLU A 147 10.58 13.56 -2.43
N ALA A 148 11.55 12.92 -3.10
CA ALA A 148 12.93 13.31 -2.89
C ALA A 148 13.15 14.72 -3.45
N GLY A 149 13.48 15.67 -2.56
CA GLY A 149 13.89 17.01 -2.94
C GLY A 149 15.26 17.01 -3.62
N GLU A 150 15.44 17.86 -4.64
CA GLU A 150 16.63 18.06 -5.48
C GLU A 150 17.88 18.58 -4.75
N ASP A 151 17.96 18.51 -3.42
CA ASP A 151 19.04 19.15 -2.66
C ASP A 151 20.35 18.35 -2.74
N GLY A 152 21.14 18.72 -3.74
CA GLY A 152 22.44 18.18 -4.13
C GLY A 152 23.60 18.41 -3.15
N SER A 153 23.40 18.35 -1.84
CA SER A 153 24.53 18.23 -0.91
C SER A 153 24.14 17.43 0.33
N ASP A 154 24.78 16.26 0.50
CA ASP A 154 24.49 15.23 1.51
C ASP A 154 23.10 14.57 1.37
N ALA A 155 22.70 14.30 0.11
CA ALA A 155 21.42 13.71 -0.28
C ALA A 155 21.03 12.44 0.48
N ALA A 156 22.01 11.65 0.95
CA ALA A 156 21.76 10.43 1.72
C ALA A 156 21.23 10.71 3.14
N ARG A 157 21.77 11.71 3.85
CA ARG A 157 21.27 12.10 5.18
C ARG A 157 19.99 12.93 5.09
N GLY A 158 19.91 13.84 4.11
CA GLY A 158 18.71 14.64 3.86
C GLY A 158 17.51 13.77 3.49
N GLY A 159 17.70 12.80 2.59
CA GLY A 159 16.68 11.84 2.18
C GLY A 159 16.18 10.96 3.31
N TRP A 160 17.08 10.44 4.17
CA TRP A 160 16.70 9.64 5.34
C TRP A 160 15.86 10.43 6.35
N VAL A 161 16.25 11.69 6.65
CA VAL A 161 15.49 12.54 7.58
C VAL A 161 14.11 12.87 7.02
N ALA A 162 14.01 13.18 5.72
CA ALA A 162 12.74 13.44 5.04
C ALA A 162 11.84 12.20 5.02
N ALA A 163 12.37 11.04 4.64
CA ALA A 163 11.66 9.76 4.67
C ALA A 163 11.16 9.42 6.08
N ARG A 164 12.00 9.65 7.11
CA ARG A 164 11.60 9.44 8.50
C ARG A 164 10.46 10.37 8.90
N ARG A 165 10.53 11.66 8.58
CA ARG A 165 9.45 12.63 8.86
C ARG A 165 8.15 12.24 8.18
N PHE A 166 8.21 11.78 6.93
CA PHE A 166 7.05 11.24 6.22
C PHE A 166 6.42 10.07 6.97
N ALA A 167 7.20 9.07 7.36
CA ALA A 167 6.70 7.92 8.09
C ALA A 167 6.14 8.27 9.48
N GLU A 168 6.82 9.15 10.23
CA GLU A 168 6.28 9.64 11.51
C GLU A 168 4.95 10.37 11.30
N ARG A 169 4.82 11.16 10.24
CA ARG A 169 3.55 11.84 9.94
C ARG A 169 2.43 10.85 9.61
N VAL A 170 2.70 9.81 8.81
CA VAL A 170 1.71 8.74 8.58
C VAL A 170 1.32 8.05 9.88
N ARG A 171 2.29 7.81 10.77
CA ARG A 171 2.04 7.20 12.08
C ARG A 171 1.17 8.10 12.97
N GLU A 172 1.42 9.40 12.96
CA GLU A 172 0.60 10.41 13.65
C GLU A 172 -0.82 10.41 13.09
N ASP A 173 -0.98 10.51 11.76
CA ASP A 173 -2.28 10.52 11.10
C ASP A 173 -3.09 9.25 11.44
N LEU A 174 -2.47 8.06 11.42
CA LEU A 174 -3.14 6.80 11.82
C LEU A 174 -3.60 6.81 13.28
N ARG A 175 -2.78 7.36 14.20
CA ARG A 175 -3.09 7.45 15.63
C ARG A 175 -4.19 8.46 15.92
N GLU A 176 -4.08 9.66 15.35
CA GLU A 176 -5.04 10.76 15.56
C GLU A 176 -6.42 10.41 15.02
N LEU A 177 -6.46 9.72 13.88
CA LEU A 177 -7.70 9.26 13.24
C LEU A 177 -8.28 7.99 13.86
N GLN A 178 -7.66 7.47 14.93
CA GLN A 178 -8.05 6.26 15.65
C GLN A 178 -8.22 5.05 14.72
N VAL A 179 -7.46 5.00 13.62
CA VAL A 179 -7.47 3.88 12.69
C VAL A 179 -6.81 2.70 13.41
N THR A 180 -7.58 1.65 13.69
CA THR A 180 -7.21 0.61 14.65
C THR A 180 -6.28 -0.43 14.04
N ALA A 181 -5.10 -0.55 14.66
CA ALA A 181 -4.08 -1.56 14.39
C ALA A 181 -4.60 -2.99 14.50
#